data_AF-A0A957BXB8-F1
#
_entry.id   AF-A0A957BXB8-F1
#
_cell.length_a   1.000
_cell.length_b   1.000
_cell.length_c   1.000
_cell.angle_alpha   90.00
_cell.angle_beta   90.00
_cell.angle_gamma   90.00
#
_symmetry.space_group_name_H-M   'P 1'
#
loop_
_entity.id
_entity.type
_entity.pdbx_description
1 polymer ?
#
loop_
_entity_poly.entity_id
_entity_poly.type
_entity_poly.pdbx_seq_one_letter_code
_entity_poly.pdbx_strand_id
1 'polypeptide(L)'
;MSAVLAQVLYNRGFESANDAFQFLLANRAPFNPFEMKGMNHAVARIRNAIRKNEPIIVYGDFDADGVTATSLLVTALQALGASVKPYIPHRIDEGYGLNSEALYKLSRAGVKLVITVDCGIRSVQEVADGKRYGLDMIVTDHHSVGTDIPPADAVINPKQPDCKYPEDMLAGVGIAYKLADALFRATAQDRRSRQPDVALESLLDLVAIGTVADLAPLDRLENRILVQRGLDVINNGTRPGLRALIEVAAGRQGQIDAGRIGYALGPRINAAGRL
;
A
#
# COMPACT_ATOMS: atom_id res chain seq x y z
N MET A 1 10.29 26.34 20.38
CA MET A 1 10.52 26.53 18.93
C MET A 1 11.07 27.94 18.73
N SER A 2 12.12 28.14 17.93
CA SER A 2 12.62 29.50 17.66
C SER A 2 11.65 30.26 16.74
N ALA A 3 11.66 31.60 16.79
CA ALA A 3 10.84 32.43 15.92
C ALA A 3 11.09 32.15 14.42
N VAL A 4 12.34 31.89 14.06
CA VAL A 4 12.73 31.51 12.68
C VAL A 4 12.09 30.19 12.26
N LEU A 5 12.16 29.15 13.11
CA LEU A 5 11.54 27.86 12.80
C LEU A 5 10.02 27.95 12.70
N ALA A 6 9.38 28.73 13.59
CA ALA A 6 7.94 28.98 13.52
C ALA A 6 7.54 29.68 12.21
N GLN A 7 8.30 30.69 11.77
CA GLN A 7 8.03 31.38 10.50
C GLN A 7 8.18 30.47 9.28
N VAL A 8 9.18 29.59 9.27
CA VAL A 8 9.37 28.61 8.18
C VAL A 8 8.20 27.64 8.11
N LEU A 9 7.72 27.14 9.26
CA LEU A 9 6.57 26.22 9.32
C LEU A 9 5.28 26.90 8.90
N TYR A 10 5.05 28.14 9.35
CA TYR A 10 3.91 28.95 8.93
C TYR A 10 3.90 29.14 7.40
N ASN A 11 5.05 29.50 6.81
CA ASN A 11 5.19 29.65 5.36
C ASN A 11 5.01 28.34 4.56
N ARG A 12 4.99 27.19 5.24
CA ARG A 12 4.72 25.86 4.67
C ARG A 12 3.30 25.35 4.96
N GLY A 13 2.42 26.20 5.52
CA GLY A 13 1.02 25.88 5.78
C GLY A 13 0.73 25.29 7.17
N PHE A 14 1.71 25.24 8.07
CA PHE A 14 1.49 24.85 9.48
C PHE A 14 1.16 26.10 10.31
N GLU A 15 -0.09 26.55 10.22
CA GLU A 15 -0.52 27.85 10.74
C GLU A 15 -0.76 27.86 12.25
N SER A 16 -0.97 26.69 12.88
CA SER A 16 -1.13 26.57 14.32
C SER A 16 0.07 25.88 14.99
N ALA A 17 0.29 26.21 16.27
CA ALA A 17 1.29 25.52 17.08
C ALA A 17 1.02 24.00 17.14
N ASN A 18 -0.25 23.59 17.21
CA ASN A 18 -0.62 22.18 17.21
C ASN A 18 -0.20 21.49 15.91
N ASP A 19 -0.47 22.09 14.75
CA ASP A 19 -0.11 21.50 13.46
C ASP A 19 1.41 21.37 13.30
N ALA A 20 2.15 22.40 13.73
CA ALA A 20 3.60 22.37 13.76
C ALA A 20 4.15 21.28 14.70
N PHE A 21 3.57 21.11 15.89
CA PHE A 21 3.97 20.06 16.84
C PHE A 21 3.64 18.66 16.32
N GLN A 22 2.45 18.46 15.75
CA GLN A 22 2.07 17.19 15.13
C GLN A 22 3.02 16.84 13.99
N PHE A 23 3.27 17.79 13.08
CA PHE A 23 4.19 17.58 11.97
C PHE A 23 5.60 17.21 12.40
N LEU A 24 6.13 17.84 13.46
CA LEU A 24 7.50 17.60 13.91
C LEU A 24 7.67 16.35 14.80
N LEU A 25 6.67 16.04 15.64
CA LEU A 25 6.85 15.13 16.77
C LEU A 25 5.89 13.94 16.78
N ALA A 26 4.82 13.94 15.99
CA ALA A 26 3.90 12.82 15.97
C ALA A 26 4.61 11.54 15.49
N ASN A 27 4.35 10.43 16.17
CA ASN A 27 4.99 9.14 15.90
C ASN A 27 3.97 8.00 15.77
N ARG A 28 2.68 8.29 15.76
CA ARG A 28 1.59 7.32 15.64
C ARG A 28 0.70 7.71 14.48
N ALA A 29 0.50 6.78 13.53
CA ALA A 29 -0.42 6.99 12.43
C ALA A 29 -1.82 7.34 12.98
N PRO A 30 -2.36 8.52 12.65
CA PRO A 30 -3.46 9.11 13.42
C PRO A 30 -4.83 8.59 12.99
N PHE A 31 -4.97 8.10 11.76
CA PHE A 31 -6.27 7.89 11.13
C PHE A 31 -6.73 6.43 11.19
N ASN A 32 -8.04 6.24 11.34
CA ASN A 32 -8.63 4.91 11.40
C ASN A 32 -8.81 4.37 9.97
N PRO A 33 -8.23 3.21 9.60
CA PRO A 33 -8.38 2.69 8.24
C PRO A 33 -9.84 2.49 7.81
N PHE A 34 -10.76 2.23 8.75
CA PHE A 34 -12.18 2.05 8.45
C PHE A 34 -12.93 3.33 8.04
N GLU A 35 -12.29 4.50 8.15
CA GLU A 35 -12.82 5.77 7.61
C GLU A 35 -12.64 5.86 6.08
N MET A 36 -11.78 5.02 5.50
CA MET A 36 -11.59 4.94 4.06
C MET A 36 -12.75 4.20 3.41
N LYS A 37 -13.41 4.85 2.44
CA LYS A 37 -14.56 4.28 1.72
C LYS A 37 -14.18 2.93 1.11
N GLY A 38 -15.06 1.94 1.23
CA GLY A 38 -14.83 0.57 0.75
C GLY A 38 -14.08 -0.35 1.73
N MET A 39 -13.39 0.18 2.74
CA MET A 39 -12.55 -0.62 3.66
C MET A 39 -13.34 -1.74 4.37
N ASN A 40 -14.53 -1.43 4.90
CA ASN A 40 -15.37 -2.41 5.60
C ASN A 40 -15.76 -3.60 4.69
N HIS A 41 -16.18 -3.31 3.46
CA HIS A 41 -16.58 -4.34 2.49
C HIS A 41 -15.39 -5.20 2.07
N ALA A 42 -14.24 -4.57 1.80
CA ALA A 42 -13.00 -5.28 1.46
C ALA A 42 -12.55 -6.23 2.59
N VAL A 43 -12.49 -5.74 3.83
CA VAL A 43 -12.11 -6.54 5.00
C VAL A 43 -13.05 -7.74 5.18
N ALA A 44 -14.37 -7.52 5.06
CA ALA A 44 -15.35 -8.61 5.16
C ALA A 44 -15.14 -9.68 4.08
N ARG A 45 -14.94 -9.26 2.82
CA ARG A 45 -14.73 -10.16 1.69
C ARG A 45 -13.43 -10.95 1.79
N ILE A 46 -12.33 -10.30 2.19
CA ILE A 46 -11.02 -10.93 2.38
C ILE A 46 -11.08 -11.93 3.53
N ARG A 47 -11.65 -11.58 4.68
CA ARG A 47 -11.82 -12.52 5.80
C ARG A 47 -12.70 -13.72 5.43
N ASN A 48 -13.68 -13.53 4.55
CA ASN A 48 -14.44 -14.65 4.00
C ASN A 48 -13.57 -15.55 3.10
N ALA A 49 -12.74 -14.97 2.23
CA ALA A 49 -11.79 -15.73 1.41
C ALA A 49 -10.87 -16.60 2.26
N ILE A 50 -10.28 -15.99 3.31
CA ILE A 50 -9.38 -16.68 4.25
C ILE A 50 -10.09 -17.85 4.94
N ARG A 51 -11.29 -17.62 5.49
CA ARG A 51 -12.07 -18.69 6.16
C ARG A 51 -12.45 -19.85 5.24
N LYS A 52 -12.69 -19.56 3.96
CA LYS A 52 -13.02 -20.55 2.94
C LYS A 52 -11.80 -21.14 2.23
N ASN A 53 -10.59 -20.70 2.59
CA ASN A 53 -9.35 -21.05 1.91
C ASN A 53 -9.43 -20.83 0.38
N GLU A 54 -10.09 -19.74 -0.02
CA GLU A 54 -10.21 -19.34 -1.42
C GLU A 54 -8.84 -18.85 -1.95
N PRO A 55 -8.42 -19.24 -3.17
CA PRO A 55 -7.19 -18.70 -3.77
C PRO A 55 -7.33 -17.21 -4.10
N ILE A 56 -6.40 -16.41 -3.56
CA ILE A 56 -6.32 -14.95 -3.71
C ILE A 56 -5.13 -14.57 -4.58
N ILE A 57 -5.30 -13.58 -5.44
CA ILE A 57 -4.21 -12.87 -6.11
C ILE A 57 -4.14 -11.44 -5.61
N VAL A 58 -2.93 -11.00 -5.24
CA VAL A 58 -2.63 -9.57 -5.12
C VAL A 58 -2.03 -9.11 -6.45
N TYR A 59 -2.76 -8.27 -7.16
CA TYR A 59 -2.38 -7.74 -8.47
C TYR A 59 -1.74 -6.35 -8.29
N GLY A 60 -0.44 -6.25 -8.46
CA GLY A 60 0.29 -4.99 -8.27
C GLY A 60 0.58 -4.24 -9.56
N ASP A 61 1.26 -3.10 -9.41
CA ASP A 61 2.01 -2.46 -10.49
C ASP A 61 3.50 -2.86 -10.46
N PHE A 62 4.20 -2.63 -11.57
CA PHE A 62 5.61 -3.03 -11.77
C PHE A 62 6.63 -2.03 -11.23
N ASP A 63 6.18 -0.87 -10.75
CA ASP A 63 7.07 0.12 -10.16
C ASP A 63 7.35 -0.15 -8.67
N ALA A 64 8.16 0.71 -8.03
CA ALA A 64 8.57 0.51 -6.65
C ALA A 64 7.40 0.61 -5.66
N ASP A 65 6.38 1.42 -5.93
CA ASP A 65 5.20 1.49 -5.06
C ASP A 65 4.36 0.23 -5.21
N GLY A 66 4.00 -0.15 -6.44
CA GLY A 66 3.25 -1.37 -6.73
C GLY A 66 3.92 -2.65 -6.23
N VAL A 67 5.24 -2.80 -6.41
CA VAL A 67 5.98 -3.98 -5.95
C VAL A 67 6.09 -4.04 -4.43
N THR A 68 6.30 -2.90 -3.77
CA THR A 68 6.34 -2.86 -2.30
C THR A 68 4.96 -3.06 -1.68
N ALA A 69 3.91 -2.47 -2.27
CA ALA A 69 2.51 -2.70 -1.91
C ALA A 69 2.10 -4.17 -2.05
N THR A 70 2.51 -4.81 -3.15
CA THR A 70 2.25 -6.23 -3.38
C THR A 70 2.97 -7.08 -2.36
N SER A 71 4.26 -6.84 -2.14
CA SER A 71 5.05 -7.59 -1.16
C SER A 71 4.47 -7.45 0.24
N LEU A 72 4.04 -6.24 0.62
CA LEU A 72 3.43 -5.94 1.91
C LEU A 72 2.13 -6.71 2.09
N LEU A 73 1.19 -6.58 1.13
CA LEU A 73 -0.13 -7.16 1.28
C LEU A 73 -0.11 -8.69 1.20
N VAL A 74 0.72 -9.27 0.32
CA VAL A 74 0.95 -10.72 0.29
C VAL A 74 1.48 -11.22 1.62
N THR A 75 2.51 -10.57 2.19
CA THR A 75 3.08 -10.96 3.49
C THR A 75 2.02 -10.88 4.60
N ALA A 76 1.26 -9.79 4.66
CA ALA A 76 0.21 -9.59 5.65
C ALA A 76 -0.91 -10.64 5.53
N LEU A 77 -1.37 -10.94 4.31
CA LEU A 77 -2.40 -11.94 4.06
C LEU A 77 -1.92 -13.36 4.37
N GLN A 78 -0.67 -13.70 4.05
CA GLN A 78 -0.08 -15.00 4.41
C GLN A 78 0.01 -15.16 5.93
N ALA A 79 0.41 -14.12 6.66
CA ALA A 79 0.43 -14.12 8.12
C ALA A 79 -0.96 -14.32 8.74
N LEU A 80 -2.01 -13.91 8.03
CA LEU A 80 -3.42 -14.13 8.37
C LEU A 80 -3.96 -15.49 7.91
N GLY A 81 -3.13 -16.34 7.30
CA GLY A 81 -3.50 -17.69 6.84
C GLY A 81 -4.16 -17.74 5.46
N ALA A 82 -4.04 -16.70 4.64
CA ALA A 82 -4.59 -16.70 3.28
C ALA A 82 -3.79 -17.59 2.32
N SER A 83 -4.49 -18.27 1.40
CA SER A 83 -3.88 -18.85 0.20
C SER A 83 -3.73 -17.75 -0.85
N VAL A 84 -2.58 -17.08 -0.86
CA VAL A 84 -2.37 -15.87 -1.69
C VAL A 84 -1.05 -15.94 -2.48
N LYS A 85 -1.08 -15.43 -3.71
CA LYS A 85 0.11 -15.24 -4.56
C LYS A 85 0.14 -13.82 -5.14
N PRO A 86 1.33 -13.26 -5.40
CA PRO A 86 1.46 -12.01 -6.14
C PRO A 86 1.21 -12.22 -7.64
N TYR A 87 0.79 -11.15 -8.31
CA TYR A 87 0.81 -10.98 -9.76
C TYR A 87 1.32 -9.58 -10.06
N ILE A 88 2.40 -9.47 -10.83
CA ILE A 88 2.92 -8.19 -11.32
C ILE A 88 2.82 -8.25 -12.85
N PRO A 89 2.12 -7.31 -13.50
CA PRO A 89 1.95 -7.32 -14.94
C PRO A 89 3.27 -7.09 -15.66
N HIS A 90 3.43 -7.73 -16.82
CA HIS A 90 4.56 -7.45 -17.69
C HIS A 90 4.34 -6.12 -18.41
N ARG A 91 5.15 -5.12 -18.08
CA ARG A 91 4.98 -3.74 -18.60
C ARG A 91 4.86 -3.65 -20.13
N ILE A 92 5.68 -4.43 -20.85
CA ILE A 92 5.72 -4.39 -22.33
C ILE A 92 4.53 -5.13 -22.95
N ASP A 93 4.31 -6.38 -22.54
CA ASP A 93 3.33 -7.27 -23.16
C ASP A 93 1.90 -7.00 -22.68
N GLU A 94 1.72 -6.61 -21.42
CA GLU A 94 0.40 -6.47 -20.78
C GLU A 94 0.00 -5.00 -20.55
N GLY A 95 0.97 -4.09 -20.58
CA GLY A 95 0.77 -2.66 -20.37
C GLY A 95 0.71 -2.26 -18.90
N TYR A 96 0.08 -1.11 -18.63
CA TYR A 96 -0.11 -0.55 -17.29
C TYR A 96 -1.54 -0.79 -16.80
N GLY A 97 -1.69 -1.14 -15.52
CA GLY A 97 -2.97 -1.41 -14.89
C GLY A 97 -3.45 -2.84 -15.09
N LEU A 98 -4.76 -3.06 -14.90
CA LEU A 98 -5.36 -4.38 -15.07
C LEU A 98 -5.40 -4.79 -16.55
N ASN A 99 -5.34 -6.09 -16.78
CA ASN A 99 -5.43 -6.69 -18.11
C ASN A 99 -6.51 -7.79 -18.12
N SER A 100 -7.52 -7.66 -18.99
CA SER A 100 -8.65 -8.62 -19.05
C SER A 100 -8.20 -10.05 -19.41
N GLU A 101 -7.19 -10.22 -20.26
CA GLU A 101 -6.68 -11.56 -20.61
C GLU A 101 -5.97 -12.21 -19.41
N ALA A 102 -5.18 -11.43 -18.66
CA ALA A 102 -4.59 -11.89 -17.40
C ALA A 102 -5.66 -12.33 -16.40
N LEU A 103 -6.71 -11.51 -16.20
CA LEU A 103 -7.83 -11.84 -15.32
C LEU A 103 -8.57 -13.10 -15.77
N TYR A 104 -8.77 -13.28 -17.08
CA TYR A 104 -9.36 -14.50 -17.62
C TYR A 104 -8.50 -15.73 -17.29
N LYS A 105 -7.18 -15.66 -17.51
CA LYS A 105 -6.24 -16.74 -17.17
C LYS A 105 -6.25 -17.06 -15.67
N LEU A 106 -6.28 -16.04 -14.81
CA LEU A 106 -6.37 -16.22 -13.35
C LEU A 106 -7.68 -16.90 -12.93
N SER A 107 -8.82 -16.50 -13.51
CA SER A 107 -10.10 -17.18 -13.29
C SER A 107 -10.04 -18.65 -13.70
N ARG A 108 -9.49 -18.95 -14.90
CA ARG A 108 -9.30 -20.33 -15.39
C ARG A 108 -8.37 -21.15 -14.51
N ALA A 109 -7.43 -20.53 -13.81
CA ALA A 109 -6.56 -21.15 -12.82
C ALA A 109 -7.24 -21.37 -11.45
N GLY A 110 -8.52 -21.00 -11.29
CA GLY A 110 -9.31 -21.23 -10.08
C GLY A 110 -9.21 -20.13 -9.03
N VAL A 111 -8.60 -18.98 -9.36
CA VAL A 111 -8.60 -17.80 -8.49
C VAL A 111 -10.04 -17.36 -8.21
N LYS A 112 -10.31 -16.91 -6.98
CA LYS A 112 -11.64 -16.46 -6.55
C LYS A 112 -11.70 -14.98 -6.20
N LEU A 113 -10.58 -14.43 -5.73
CA LEU A 113 -10.49 -13.04 -5.33
C LEU A 113 -9.21 -12.43 -5.91
N VAL A 114 -9.36 -11.30 -6.60
CA VAL A 114 -8.25 -10.44 -7.00
C VAL A 114 -8.32 -9.15 -6.18
N ILE A 115 -7.21 -8.79 -5.55
CA ILE A 115 -7.04 -7.54 -4.81
C ILE A 115 -5.98 -6.74 -5.55
N THR A 116 -6.35 -5.62 -6.16
CA THR A 116 -5.36 -4.74 -6.78
C THR A 116 -4.66 -3.91 -5.72
N VAL A 117 -3.39 -3.60 -5.96
CA VAL A 117 -2.62 -2.61 -5.20
C VAL A 117 -1.94 -1.69 -6.20
N ASP A 118 -2.00 -0.39 -5.93
CA ASP A 118 -1.40 0.66 -6.76
C ASP A 118 -1.92 0.71 -8.22
N CYS A 119 -3.09 0.14 -8.46
CA CYS A 119 -3.71 0.15 -9.77
C CYS A 119 -5.20 -0.17 -9.70
N GLY A 120 -5.88 0.03 -10.83
CA GLY A 120 -7.25 -0.46 -11.07
C GLY A 120 -8.35 0.59 -10.92
N ILE A 121 -8.12 1.77 -10.32
CA ILE A 121 -9.19 2.79 -10.17
C ILE A 121 -9.70 3.33 -11.51
N ARG A 122 -8.89 3.23 -12.56
CA ARG A 122 -9.25 3.63 -13.93
C ARG A 122 -9.61 2.45 -14.84
N SER A 123 -9.47 1.22 -14.35
CA SER A 123 -9.67 -0.01 -15.12
C SER A 123 -11.13 -0.49 -15.04
N VAL A 124 -12.06 0.37 -15.44
CA VAL A 124 -13.51 0.13 -15.29
C VAL A 124 -13.93 -1.12 -16.07
N GLN A 125 -13.46 -1.25 -17.31
CA GLN A 125 -13.81 -2.37 -18.18
C GLN A 125 -13.15 -3.67 -17.70
N GLU A 126 -11.88 -3.64 -17.31
CA GLU A 126 -11.15 -4.83 -16.89
C GLU A 126 -11.67 -5.37 -15.55
N VAL A 127 -12.07 -4.50 -14.62
CA VAL A 127 -12.78 -4.92 -13.41
C VAL A 127 -14.12 -5.56 -13.75
N ALA A 128 -14.88 -4.98 -14.68
CA ALA A 128 -16.14 -5.57 -15.13
C ALA A 128 -15.93 -6.95 -15.80
N ASP A 129 -14.88 -7.11 -16.59
CA ASP A 129 -14.49 -8.37 -17.22
C ASP A 129 -14.09 -9.41 -16.18
N GLY A 130 -13.26 -9.04 -15.20
CA GLY A 130 -12.90 -9.91 -14.07
C GLY A 130 -14.15 -10.48 -13.37
N LYS A 131 -15.15 -9.64 -13.10
CA LYS A 131 -16.42 -10.08 -12.53
C LYS A 131 -17.21 -11.00 -13.45
N ARG A 132 -17.25 -10.72 -14.75
CA ARG A 132 -17.86 -11.61 -15.76
C ARG A 132 -17.17 -12.96 -15.81
N TYR A 133 -15.87 -13.02 -15.55
CA TYR A 133 -15.11 -14.27 -15.44
C TYR A 133 -15.29 -14.99 -14.10
N GLY A 134 -16.13 -14.46 -13.19
CA GLY A 134 -16.41 -15.07 -11.90
C GLY A 134 -15.36 -14.80 -10.82
N LEU A 135 -14.56 -13.74 -10.99
CA LEU A 135 -13.67 -13.23 -9.95
C LEU A 135 -14.41 -12.19 -9.11
N ASP A 136 -14.25 -12.27 -7.80
CA ASP A 136 -14.52 -11.11 -6.95
C ASP A 136 -13.32 -10.15 -7.04
N MET A 137 -13.60 -8.86 -7.09
CA MET A 137 -12.61 -7.82 -7.34
C MET A 137 -12.61 -6.83 -6.18
N ILE A 138 -11.44 -6.58 -5.59
CA ILE A 138 -11.22 -5.46 -4.67
C ILE A 138 -10.17 -4.56 -5.30
N VAL A 139 -10.49 -3.29 -5.49
CA VAL A 139 -9.56 -2.29 -6.02
C VAL A 139 -8.94 -1.52 -4.87
N THR A 140 -7.61 -1.47 -4.78
CA THR A 140 -6.90 -0.53 -3.89
C THR A 140 -5.91 0.29 -4.70
N ASP A 141 -6.04 1.61 -4.63
CA ASP A 141 -5.35 2.52 -5.53
C ASP A 141 -5.35 3.94 -4.94
N HIS A 142 -4.38 4.75 -5.34
CA HIS A 142 -4.23 6.16 -4.96
C HIS A 142 -4.27 7.12 -6.15
N HIS A 143 -4.31 6.62 -7.39
CA HIS A 143 -4.37 7.44 -8.60
C HIS A 143 -5.64 8.30 -8.64
N SER A 144 -5.62 9.38 -9.45
CA SER A 144 -6.79 10.25 -9.60
C SER A 144 -7.97 9.49 -10.20
N VAL A 145 -9.11 9.60 -9.55
CA VAL A 145 -10.36 8.93 -9.91
C VAL A 145 -10.88 9.45 -11.25
N GLY A 146 -11.35 8.53 -12.10
CA GLY A 146 -11.97 8.85 -13.39
C GLY A 146 -13.43 9.32 -13.24
N THR A 147 -14.16 9.34 -14.35
CA THR A 147 -15.61 9.64 -14.35
C THR A 147 -16.41 8.57 -13.62
N ASP A 148 -16.03 7.32 -13.82
CA ASP A 148 -16.74 6.15 -13.31
C ASP A 148 -15.88 5.39 -12.30
N ILE A 149 -16.52 4.91 -11.25
CA ILE A 149 -15.89 4.00 -10.28
C ILE A 149 -16.00 2.58 -10.84
N PRO A 150 -14.89 1.80 -10.89
CA PRO A 150 -14.93 0.42 -11.36
C PRO A 150 -15.94 -0.42 -10.57
N PRO A 151 -16.68 -1.34 -11.22
CA PRO A 151 -17.78 -2.09 -10.59
C PRO A 151 -17.30 -3.24 -9.68
N ALA A 152 -16.27 -3.01 -8.87
CA ALA A 152 -15.68 -3.97 -7.94
C ALA A 152 -16.57 -4.25 -6.72
N ASP A 153 -16.29 -5.32 -5.98
CA ASP A 153 -16.94 -5.65 -4.71
C ASP A 153 -16.55 -4.68 -3.59
N ALA A 154 -15.37 -4.07 -3.69
CA ALA A 154 -14.96 -2.91 -2.93
C ALA A 154 -13.93 -2.07 -3.71
N VAL A 155 -13.98 -0.76 -3.55
CA VAL A 155 -12.97 0.18 -4.06
C VAL A 155 -12.44 1.00 -2.89
N ILE A 156 -11.13 0.94 -2.67
CA ILE A 156 -10.40 1.66 -1.64
C ILE A 156 -9.45 2.63 -2.33
N ASN A 157 -9.86 3.89 -2.36
CA ASN A 157 -9.06 5.01 -2.83
C ASN A 157 -9.55 6.25 -2.07
N PRO A 158 -8.69 6.99 -1.36
CA PRO A 158 -9.12 8.09 -0.51
C PRO A 158 -9.58 9.32 -1.32
N LYS A 159 -9.27 9.38 -2.62
CA LYS A 159 -9.74 10.41 -3.56
C LYS A 159 -11.14 10.12 -4.12
N GLN A 160 -11.79 9.03 -3.71
CA GLN A 160 -13.17 8.75 -4.12
C GLN A 160 -14.12 9.85 -3.66
N PRO A 161 -15.16 10.17 -4.46
CA PRO A 161 -16.26 11.00 -4.01
C PRO A 161 -16.84 10.47 -2.69
N ASP A 162 -17.10 11.39 -1.75
CA ASP A 162 -17.64 11.12 -0.41
C ASP A 162 -16.76 10.25 0.51
N CYS A 163 -15.48 10.03 0.17
CA CYS A 163 -14.56 9.41 1.11
C CYS A 163 -14.28 10.35 2.29
N LYS A 164 -14.44 9.84 3.52
CA LYS A 164 -14.25 10.62 4.76
C LYS A 164 -12.84 10.50 5.34
N TYR A 165 -11.96 9.77 4.66
CA TYR A 165 -10.60 9.57 5.13
C TYR A 165 -9.83 10.91 5.12
N PRO A 166 -9.17 11.32 6.22
CA PRO A 166 -8.63 12.68 6.31
C PRO A 166 -7.44 13.00 5.39
N GLU A 167 -6.76 11.99 4.83
CA GLU A 167 -5.56 12.16 4.00
C GLU A 167 -5.69 11.44 2.65
N ASP A 168 -5.73 12.18 1.56
CA ASP A 168 -5.99 11.69 0.21
C ASP A 168 -4.73 11.47 -0.65
N MET A 169 -3.56 11.68 -0.06
CA MET A 169 -2.27 11.64 -0.76
C MET A 169 -1.37 10.49 -0.30
N LEU A 170 -1.93 9.44 0.30
CA LEU A 170 -1.20 8.19 0.54
C LEU A 170 -0.72 7.59 -0.79
N ALA A 171 0.47 6.99 -0.79
CA ALA A 171 0.94 6.11 -1.87
C ALA A 171 0.12 4.80 -1.90
N GLY A 172 0.20 4.04 -2.99
CA GLY A 172 -0.40 2.70 -3.12
C GLY A 172 0.02 1.77 -1.98
N VAL A 173 1.30 1.73 -1.61
CA VAL A 173 1.80 0.95 -0.45
C VAL A 173 1.22 1.46 0.87
N GLY A 174 0.95 2.76 0.98
CA GLY A 174 0.29 3.35 2.14
C GLY A 174 -1.14 2.82 2.29
N ILE A 175 -1.90 2.79 1.20
CA ILE A 175 -3.26 2.22 1.18
C ILE A 175 -3.22 0.71 1.49
N ALA A 176 -2.27 -0.03 0.91
CA ALA A 176 -2.08 -1.45 1.22
C ALA A 176 -1.78 -1.68 2.70
N TYR A 177 -0.97 -0.82 3.32
CA TYR A 177 -0.70 -0.85 4.76
C TYR A 177 -1.96 -0.56 5.59
N LYS A 178 -2.80 0.41 5.18
CA LYS A 178 -4.09 0.67 5.85
C LYS A 178 -5.05 -0.51 5.74
N LEU A 179 -5.09 -1.20 4.60
CA LEU A 179 -5.88 -2.42 4.44
C LEU A 179 -5.36 -3.54 5.35
N ALA A 180 -4.04 -3.72 5.43
CA ALA A 180 -3.44 -4.68 6.36
C ALA A 180 -3.75 -4.33 7.83
N ASP A 181 -3.67 -3.06 8.22
CA ASP A 181 -4.06 -2.57 9.56
C ASP A 181 -5.53 -2.92 9.87
N ALA A 182 -6.45 -2.65 8.94
CA ALA A 182 -7.86 -2.98 9.10
C ALA A 182 -8.09 -4.50 9.29
N LEU A 183 -7.41 -5.32 8.49
CA LEU A 183 -7.49 -6.78 8.59
C LEU A 183 -6.94 -7.31 9.92
N PHE A 184 -5.80 -6.80 10.37
CA PHE A 184 -5.19 -7.17 11.65
C PHE A 184 -6.09 -6.79 12.82
N ARG A 185 -6.65 -5.57 12.83
CA ARG A 185 -7.62 -5.13 13.86
C ARG A 185 -8.87 -6.00 13.88
N ALA A 186 -9.44 -6.29 12.71
CA ALA A 186 -10.63 -7.14 12.60
C ALA A 186 -10.37 -8.59 13.04
N THR A 187 -9.14 -9.08 12.84
CA THR A 187 -8.72 -10.44 13.25
C THR A 187 -8.46 -10.49 14.75
N ALA A 188 -7.83 -9.47 15.35
CA ALA A 188 -7.59 -9.38 16.79
C ALA A 188 -8.89 -9.35 17.62
N GLN A 189 -9.98 -8.84 17.06
CA GLN A 189 -11.31 -8.87 17.69
C GLN A 189 -11.99 -10.25 17.64
N ASP A 190 -11.54 -11.13 16.75
CA ASP A 190 -12.08 -12.48 16.61
C ASP A 190 -11.29 -13.47 17.47
N ARG A 191 -11.88 -13.85 18.62
CA ARG A 191 -11.26 -14.78 19.59
C ARG A 191 -10.91 -16.16 19.02
N ARG A 192 -11.46 -16.53 17.86
CA ARG A 192 -11.17 -17.82 17.20
C ARG A 192 -10.06 -17.72 16.17
N SER A 193 -9.63 -16.51 15.83
CA SER A 193 -8.57 -16.29 14.86
C SER A 193 -7.21 -16.50 15.47
N ARG A 194 -6.31 -17.12 14.69
CA ARG A 194 -4.90 -17.24 15.05
C ARG A 194 -4.25 -15.85 15.02
N GLN A 195 -3.38 -15.55 15.99
CA GLN A 195 -2.57 -14.34 15.92
C GLN A 195 -1.62 -14.40 14.71
N PRO A 196 -1.49 -13.31 13.95
CA PRO A 196 -0.51 -13.22 12.87
C PRO A 196 0.90 -13.48 13.42
N ASP A 197 1.72 -14.18 12.65
CA ASP A 197 3.13 -14.46 12.97
C ASP A 197 4.09 -13.34 12.52
N VAL A 198 3.55 -12.28 11.90
CA VAL A 198 4.25 -11.07 11.49
C VAL A 198 3.67 -9.89 12.26
N ALA A 199 4.53 -9.04 12.84
CA ALA A 199 4.11 -7.75 13.36
C ALA A 199 3.89 -6.77 12.20
N LEU A 200 2.74 -6.12 12.13
CA LEU A 200 2.42 -5.21 11.02
C LEU A 200 3.45 -4.08 10.88
N GLU A 201 3.95 -3.56 12.01
CA GLU A 201 4.99 -2.54 12.06
C GLU A 201 6.30 -2.97 11.40
N SER A 202 6.62 -4.27 11.34
CA SER A 202 7.83 -4.74 10.67
C SER A 202 7.76 -4.64 9.14
N LEU A 203 6.59 -4.28 8.58
CA LEU A 203 6.40 -4.04 7.15
C LEU A 203 6.52 -2.56 6.78
N LEU A 204 6.76 -1.66 7.74
CA LEU A 204 6.91 -0.22 7.49
C LEU A 204 8.15 0.11 6.63
N ASP A 205 9.12 -0.79 6.53
CA ASP A 205 10.24 -0.63 5.61
C ASP A 205 9.78 -0.57 4.14
N LEU A 206 8.83 -1.44 3.76
CA LEU A 206 8.20 -1.42 2.45
C LEU A 206 7.40 -0.14 2.23
N VAL A 207 6.66 0.31 3.25
CA VAL A 207 5.87 1.55 3.19
C VAL A 207 6.77 2.76 2.94
N ALA A 208 7.89 2.87 3.64
CA ALA A 208 8.83 3.97 3.43
C ALA A 208 9.42 3.95 2.02
N ILE A 209 9.74 2.78 1.48
CA ILE A 209 10.31 2.65 0.13
C ILE A 209 9.30 3.08 -0.93
N GLY A 210 8.10 2.49 -0.95
CA GLY A 210 7.08 2.82 -1.95
C GLY A 210 6.65 4.28 -1.89
N THR A 211 6.34 4.78 -0.68
CA THR A 211 5.90 6.18 -0.49
C THR A 211 6.92 7.20 -1.02
N VAL A 212 8.22 6.99 -0.75
CA VAL A 212 9.27 7.91 -1.21
C VAL A 212 9.56 7.72 -2.71
N ALA A 213 9.52 6.49 -3.22
CA ALA A 213 9.77 6.22 -4.63
C ALA A 213 8.64 6.75 -5.54
N ASP A 214 7.41 6.79 -5.03
CA ASP A 214 6.23 7.39 -5.66
C ASP A 214 6.21 8.94 -5.56
N LEU A 215 7.19 9.54 -4.85
CA LEU A 215 7.24 10.98 -4.59
C LEU A 215 5.98 11.49 -3.85
N ALA A 216 5.35 10.63 -3.05
CA ALA A 216 4.21 11.02 -2.24
C ALA A 216 4.62 12.10 -1.23
N PRO A 217 3.73 13.07 -0.97
CA PRO A 217 4.08 14.27 -0.21
C PRO A 217 4.34 13.95 1.27
N LEU A 218 5.56 14.26 1.74
CA LEU A 218 5.99 14.06 3.14
C LEU A 218 5.71 15.29 4.04
N ASP A 219 4.99 16.27 3.51
CA ASP A 219 4.36 17.35 4.30
C ASP A 219 2.99 16.92 4.85
N ARG A 220 2.44 15.80 4.37
CA ARG A 220 1.24 15.16 4.91
C ARG A 220 1.56 14.31 6.12
N LEU A 221 0.70 14.36 7.13
CA LEU A 221 1.00 13.85 8.47
C LEU A 221 1.16 12.33 8.47
N GLU A 222 0.27 11.59 7.82
CA GLU A 222 0.31 10.13 7.83
C GLU A 222 1.47 9.59 6.99
N ASN A 223 1.66 10.07 5.76
CA ASN A 223 2.84 9.73 4.94
C ASN A 223 4.14 9.96 5.72
N ARG A 224 4.28 11.14 6.34
CA ARG A 224 5.47 11.49 7.11
C ARG A 224 5.73 10.53 8.27
N ILE A 225 4.71 10.20 9.05
CA ILE A 225 4.84 9.30 10.21
C ILE A 225 5.19 7.88 9.74
N LEU A 226 4.53 7.39 8.69
CA LEU A 226 4.80 6.07 8.14
C LEU A 226 6.21 5.96 7.59
N VAL A 227 6.68 6.97 6.85
CA VAL A 227 8.05 7.02 6.33
C VAL A 227 9.08 7.15 7.46
N GLN A 228 8.84 8.01 8.46
CA GLN A 228 9.75 8.15 9.60
C GLN A 228 9.94 6.82 10.32
N ARG A 229 8.85 6.13 10.67
CA ARG A 229 8.93 4.82 11.33
C ARG A 229 9.49 3.75 10.41
N GLY A 230 9.19 3.80 9.12
CA GLY A 230 9.76 2.90 8.13
C GLY A 230 11.26 3.06 7.97
N LEU A 231 11.79 4.28 8.04
CA LEU A 231 13.22 4.53 8.09
C LEU A 231 13.87 3.90 9.34
N ASP A 232 13.21 3.94 10.50
CA ASP A 232 13.70 3.23 11.69
C ASP A 232 13.76 1.71 11.46
N VAL A 233 12.74 1.14 10.79
CA VAL A 233 12.71 -0.29 10.44
C VAL A 233 13.79 -0.62 9.40
N ILE A 234 14.01 0.21 8.39
CA ILE A 234 15.06 0.01 7.37
C ILE A 234 16.45 0.02 8.04
N ASN A 235 16.68 0.98 8.92
CA ASN A 235 17.99 1.19 9.54
C ASN A 235 18.35 0.14 10.59
N ASN A 236 17.36 -0.44 11.26
CA ASN A 236 17.57 -1.46 12.31
C ASN A 236 17.17 -2.88 11.89
N GLY A 237 16.51 -3.03 10.75
CA GLY A 237 15.89 -4.28 10.31
C GLY A 237 16.84 -5.24 9.62
N THR A 238 16.33 -6.41 9.24
CA THR A 238 17.16 -7.49 8.68
C THR A 238 16.58 -8.10 7.41
N ARG A 239 15.61 -7.44 6.76
CA ARG A 239 15.00 -7.93 5.51
C ARG A 239 16.11 -8.23 4.49
N PRO A 240 16.32 -9.51 4.10
CA PRO A 240 17.52 -9.90 3.35
C PRO A 240 17.69 -9.16 2.02
N GLY A 241 16.60 -9.03 1.24
CA GLY A 241 16.62 -8.33 -0.05
C GLY A 241 16.95 -6.85 0.09
N LEU A 242 16.40 -6.19 1.11
CA LEU A 242 16.70 -4.78 1.39
C LEU A 242 18.14 -4.60 1.88
N ARG A 243 18.64 -5.48 2.74
CA ARG A 243 20.04 -5.44 3.20
C ARG A 243 21.01 -5.56 2.03
N ALA A 244 20.77 -6.53 1.13
CA ALA A 244 21.57 -6.70 -0.07
C ALA A 244 21.50 -5.46 -0.97
N LEU A 245 20.31 -4.87 -1.15
CA LEU A 245 20.15 -3.66 -1.95
C LEU A 245 20.88 -2.46 -1.34
N ILE A 246 20.80 -2.28 -0.02
CA ILE A 246 21.51 -1.21 0.70
C ILE A 246 23.02 -1.33 0.49
N GLU A 247 23.57 -2.53 0.67
CA GLU A 247 25.01 -2.79 0.54
C GLU A 247 25.56 -2.37 -0.83
N VAL A 248 24.83 -2.67 -1.91
CA VAL A 248 25.29 -2.37 -3.28
C VAL A 248 24.92 -0.97 -3.76
N ALA A 249 23.91 -0.33 -3.17
CA ALA A 249 23.28 0.87 -3.73
C ALA A 249 23.33 2.11 -2.85
N ALA A 250 23.13 1.92 -1.56
CA ALA A 250 22.79 2.99 -0.63
C ALA A 250 23.79 3.10 0.53
N GLY A 251 24.92 2.38 0.45
CA GLY A 251 26.01 2.45 1.41
C GLY A 251 25.73 1.68 2.68
N ARG A 252 25.92 2.33 3.84
CA ARG A 252 25.87 1.66 5.14
C ARG A 252 24.44 1.67 5.72
N GLN A 253 23.99 0.50 6.17
CA GLN A 253 22.81 0.35 7.00
C GLN A 253 22.94 1.19 8.30
N GLY A 254 21.84 1.81 8.74
CA GLY A 254 21.85 2.77 9.86
C GLY A 254 21.97 4.23 9.42
N GLN A 255 22.19 4.48 8.12
CA GLN A 255 22.28 5.83 7.53
C GLN A 255 21.32 6.03 6.35
N ILE A 256 20.29 5.20 6.24
CA ILE A 256 19.30 5.34 5.19
C ILE A 256 18.34 6.45 5.58
N ASP A 257 18.20 7.42 4.68
CA ASP A 257 17.23 8.51 4.75
C ASP A 257 16.33 8.49 3.50
N ALA A 258 15.32 9.36 3.46
CA ALA A 258 14.44 9.48 2.31
C ALA A 258 15.19 9.81 1.01
N GLY A 259 16.30 10.57 1.09
CA GLY A 259 17.14 10.87 -0.07
C GLY A 259 17.76 9.60 -0.67
N ARG A 260 18.32 8.72 0.17
CA ARG A 260 18.87 7.42 -0.28
C ARG A 260 17.80 6.48 -0.80
N ILE A 261 16.57 6.52 -0.26
CA ILE A 261 15.47 5.79 -0.88
C ILE A 261 15.22 6.33 -2.30
N GLY A 262 14.99 7.63 -2.44
CA GLY A 262 14.60 8.25 -3.72
C GLY A 262 15.67 8.18 -4.82
N TYR A 263 16.96 8.27 -4.45
CA TYR A 263 18.06 8.29 -5.44
C TYR A 263 18.82 6.98 -5.57
N ALA A 264 18.70 6.04 -4.63
CA ALA A 264 19.42 4.77 -4.69
C ALA A 264 18.52 3.54 -4.74
N LEU A 265 17.64 3.36 -3.75
CA LEU A 265 16.85 2.14 -3.62
C LEU A 265 15.70 2.08 -4.63
N GLY A 266 14.87 3.13 -4.68
CA GLY A 266 13.72 3.25 -5.58
C GLY A 266 14.10 3.03 -7.06
N PRO A 267 15.12 3.72 -7.60
CA PRO A 267 15.56 3.53 -8.98
C PRO A 267 15.97 2.10 -9.34
N ARG A 268 16.53 1.34 -8.39
CA ARG A 268 16.97 -0.04 -8.64
C ARG A 268 15.82 -1.04 -8.62
N ILE A 269 14.83 -0.82 -7.77
CA ILE A 269 13.58 -1.60 -7.81
C ILE A 269 12.86 -1.30 -9.13
N ASN A 270 12.72 -0.01 -9.48
CA ASN A 270 12.10 0.43 -10.73
C ASN A 270 12.82 -0.07 -11.99
N ALA A 271 14.13 -0.32 -11.93
CA ALA A 271 14.88 -0.83 -13.08
C ALA A 271 14.39 -2.23 -13.49
N ALA A 272 13.97 -3.07 -12.55
CA ALA A 272 13.48 -4.42 -12.85
C ALA A 272 12.17 -4.42 -13.66
N GLY A 273 11.26 -3.48 -13.40
CA GLY A 273 10.02 -3.32 -14.18
C GLY A 273 10.18 -2.52 -15.48
N ARG A 274 11.40 -2.04 -15.78
CA ARG A 274 11.71 -1.23 -16.99
C ARG A 274 12.47 -2.00 -18.07
N LEU A 275 13.04 -3.15 -17.71
CA LEU A 275 13.84 -4.04 -18.57
C LEU A 275 13.08 -5.34 -18.80
#